data_AF-I3IMV2-F1
#
_entry.id   AF-I3IMV2-F1
#
_cell.length_a   1.000
_cell.length_b   1.000
_cell.length_c   1.000
_cell.angle_alpha   90.00
_cell.angle_beta   90.00
_cell.angle_gamma   90.00
#
_symmetry.space_group_name_H-M   'P 1'
#
loop_
_entity.id
_entity.type
_entity.pdbx_description
1 polymer ?
#
loop_
_entity_poly.entity_id
_entity_poly.type
_entity_poly.pdbx_seq_one_letter_code
_entity_poly.pdbx_strand_id
1 'polypeptide(L)'
;MKDKRLFIFILCVQISFLSFWSFLVTFRLEAHEVRPAYLQLTERQPGRYAVLWKVPARGDMVLHLEPELPVQCKMVGVPQREFTTGARVMRWTIDCSPQGLTNGTISIHGLCKTMTDVLVQIEHLDGSSQTALLQPESPSFDLNAEALASIPVAGYLKLGVEHILFGIDHLLFILGLILIVGRRWGLLVKTITAFTAAHSITLALAMLNVVYGYLRPR
;
A
#
# COMPACT_ATOMS: atom_id res chain seq x y z
N MET A 1 46.09 -19.10 36.93
CA MET A 1 44.89 -18.50 37.60
C MET A 1 44.23 -17.35 36.82
N LYS A 2 44.84 -16.81 35.75
CA LYS A 2 44.34 -15.64 35.00
C LYS A 2 43.31 -16.00 33.91
N ASP A 3 43.36 -17.22 33.36
CA ASP A 3 42.52 -17.64 32.22
C ASP A 3 41.07 -17.98 32.60
N LYS A 4 40.83 -18.49 33.82
CA LYS A 4 39.47 -18.86 34.26
C LYS A 4 38.54 -17.65 34.43
N ARG A 5 39.09 -16.48 34.80
CA ARG A 5 38.30 -15.24 34.97
C ARG A 5 37.89 -14.64 33.62
N LEU A 6 38.75 -14.73 32.61
CA LEU A 6 38.45 -14.28 31.25
C LEU A 6 37.37 -15.16 30.60
N PHE A 7 37.46 -16.49 30.79
CA PHE A 7 36.48 -17.42 30.25
C PHE A 7 35.09 -17.23 30.87
N ILE A 8 35.01 -17.01 32.20
CA ILE A 8 33.74 -16.73 32.88
C ILE A 8 33.15 -15.38 32.43
N PHE A 9 33.98 -14.36 32.18
CA PHE A 9 33.52 -13.07 31.71
C PHE A 9 32.94 -13.14 30.29
N ILE A 10 33.61 -13.85 29.38
CA ILE A 10 33.13 -14.09 28.01
C ILE A 10 31.83 -14.90 28.02
N LEU A 11 31.76 -15.96 28.84
CA LEU A 11 30.56 -16.78 28.98
C LEU A 11 29.37 -15.97 29.54
N CYS A 12 29.61 -15.08 30.52
CA CYS A 12 28.57 -14.24 31.11
C CYS A 12 28.07 -13.16 30.13
N VAL A 13 28.95 -12.61 29.30
CA VAL A 13 28.59 -11.69 28.21
C VAL A 13 27.80 -12.41 27.12
N GLN A 14 28.20 -13.62 26.70
CA GLN A 14 27.44 -14.43 25.73
C GLN A 14 26.08 -14.85 26.25
N ILE A 15 25.98 -15.28 27.51
CA ILE A 15 24.70 -15.63 28.15
C ILE A 15 23.79 -14.40 28.26
N SER A 16 24.33 -13.22 28.61
CA SER A 16 23.57 -11.96 28.63
C SER A 16 23.09 -11.55 27.24
N PHE A 17 23.91 -11.76 26.20
CA PHE A 17 23.54 -11.47 24.80
C PHE A 17 22.46 -12.43 24.28
N LEU A 18 22.56 -13.74 24.59
CA LEU A 18 21.52 -14.72 24.26
C LEU A 18 20.21 -14.45 25.02
N SER A 19 20.28 -14.03 26.28
CA SER A 19 19.10 -13.67 27.08
C SER A 19 18.40 -12.42 26.54
N PHE A 20 19.17 -11.41 26.13
CA PHE A 20 18.66 -10.19 25.49
C PHE A 20 18.04 -10.49 24.12
N TRP A 21 18.67 -11.38 23.33
CA TRP A 21 18.14 -11.83 22.04
C TRP A 21 16.86 -12.66 22.20
N SER A 22 16.77 -13.48 23.25
CA SER A 22 15.57 -14.27 23.54
C SER A 22 14.40 -13.41 24.04
N PHE A 23 14.67 -12.27 24.67
CA PHE A 23 13.64 -11.32 25.12
C PHE A 23 13.04 -10.50 23.95
N LEU A 24 13.81 -10.27 22.88
CA LEU A 24 13.36 -9.50 21.70
C LEU A 24 12.41 -10.27 20.75
N VAL A 25 12.26 -11.59 20.91
CA VAL A 25 11.54 -12.43 19.93
C VAL A 25 10.01 -12.51 20.17
N THR A 26 9.47 -11.91 21.23
CA THR A 26 8.04 -12.06 21.57
C THR A 26 7.14 -10.87 21.26
N PHE A 27 7.66 -9.77 20.70
CA PHE A 27 6.79 -8.71 20.19
C PHE A 27 6.20 -9.11 18.84
N ARG A 28 4.98 -9.65 18.87
CA ARG A 28 4.06 -9.60 17.73
C ARG A 28 3.75 -8.12 17.51
N LEU A 29 4.56 -7.41 16.73
CA LEU A 29 4.13 -6.15 16.16
C LEU A 29 2.94 -6.46 15.24
N GLU A 30 1.74 -6.06 15.65
CA GLU A 30 0.66 -5.84 14.69
C GLU A 30 1.12 -4.72 13.77
N ALA A 31 1.66 -5.08 12.62
CA ALA A 31 1.88 -4.12 11.55
C ALA A 31 0.49 -3.67 11.09
N HIS A 32 0.18 -2.39 11.25
CA HIS A 32 -1.01 -1.78 10.67
C HIS A 32 -0.92 -1.87 9.15
N GLU A 33 -1.56 -2.88 8.56
CA GLU A 33 -1.76 -2.96 7.12
C GLU A 33 -2.76 -1.89 6.69
N VAL A 34 -2.27 -0.72 6.28
CA VAL A 34 -3.09 0.28 5.57
C VAL A 34 -3.33 -0.24 4.16
N ARG A 35 -4.44 -0.93 3.96
CA ARG A 35 -4.89 -1.31 2.61
C ARG A 35 -5.66 -0.13 2.01
N PRO A 36 -5.36 0.31 0.79
CA PRO A 36 -6.20 1.28 0.11
C PRO A 36 -7.60 0.67 -0.12
N ALA A 37 -8.60 1.54 -0.19
CA ALA A 37 -9.89 1.16 -0.75
C ALA A 37 -9.75 0.95 -2.26
N TYR A 38 -10.60 0.11 -2.84
CA TYR A 38 -10.45 -0.33 -4.22
C TYR A 38 -11.79 -0.31 -4.95
N LEU A 39 -11.86 0.48 -6.02
CA LEU A 39 -12.98 0.56 -6.95
C LEU A 39 -12.55 -0.04 -8.29
N GLN A 40 -13.18 -1.14 -8.70
CA GLN A 40 -12.97 -1.74 -10.01
C GLN A 40 -14.25 -1.65 -10.83
N LEU A 41 -14.13 -1.17 -12.07
CA LEU A 41 -15.21 -1.14 -13.06
C LEU A 41 -14.77 -1.96 -14.28
N THR A 42 -15.36 -3.14 -14.46
CA THR A 42 -15.05 -4.00 -15.62
C THR A 42 -16.23 -4.03 -16.58
N GLU A 43 -16.04 -3.56 -17.80
CA GLU A 43 -17.04 -3.64 -18.85
C GLU A 43 -17.29 -5.11 -19.26
N ARG A 44 -18.53 -5.57 -19.14
CA ARG A 44 -18.93 -6.97 -19.45
C ARG A 44 -19.71 -7.08 -20.75
N GLN A 45 -20.44 -6.02 -21.08
CA GLN A 45 -21.21 -5.86 -22.32
C GLN A 45 -21.10 -4.38 -22.71
N PRO A 46 -21.30 -4.00 -23.97
CA PRO A 46 -21.18 -2.61 -24.40
C PRO A 46 -22.01 -1.67 -23.50
N GLY A 47 -21.34 -0.74 -22.82
CA GLY A 47 -21.98 0.21 -21.90
C GLY A 47 -22.43 -0.34 -20.55
N ARG A 48 -22.21 -1.63 -20.25
CA ARG A 48 -22.57 -2.27 -18.98
C ARG A 48 -21.33 -2.72 -18.22
N TYR A 49 -21.17 -2.19 -17.01
CA TYR A 49 -20.02 -2.43 -16.17
C TYR A 49 -20.40 -3.19 -14.90
N ALA A 50 -19.60 -4.21 -14.58
CA ALA A 50 -19.60 -4.83 -13.27
C ALA A 50 -18.71 -4.00 -12.34
N VAL A 51 -19.28 -3.53 -11.24
CA VAL A 51 -18.58 -2.72 -10.24
C VAL A 51 -18.24 -3.57 -9.03
N LEU A 52 -17.00 -3.47 -8.57
CA LEU A 52 -16.51 -4.03 -7.31
C LEU A 52 -16.01 -2.87 -6.47
N TRP A 53 -16.58 -2.71 -5.29
CA TRP A 53 -16.15 -1.71 -4.31
C TRP A 53 -15.71 -2.41 -3.04
N LYS A 54 -14.43 -2.25 -2.68
CA LYS A 54 -13.84 -2.85 -1.49
C LYS A 54 -13.35 -1.74 -0.56
N VAL A 55 -13.93 -1.68 0.63
CA VAL A 55 -13.57 -0.71 1.66
C VAL A 55 -12.93 -1.45 2.83
N PRO A 56 -11.74 -1.03 3.31
CA PRO A 56 -11.14 -1.57 4.51
C PRO A 56 -12.07 -1.43 5.71
N ALA A 57 -12.12 -2.47 6.54
CA ALA A 57 -12.91 -2.51 7.76
C ALA A 57 -12.02 -2.98 8.91
N ARG A 58 -12.17 -2.37 10.09
CA ARG A 58 -11.49 -2.82 11.32
C ARG A 58 -12.55 -3.27 12.31
N GLY A 59 -12.77 -4.58 12.40
CA GLY A 59 -13.92 -5.13 13.13
C GLY A 59 -15.23 -4.62 12.53
N ASP A 60 -16.09 -4.04 13.36
CA ASP A 60 -17.39 -3.47 12.93
C ASP A 60 -17.28 -2.04 12.38
N MET A 61 -16.10 -1.41 12.47
CA MET A 61 -15.89 -0.06 11.94
C MET A 61 -15.53 -0.14 10.46
N VAL A 62 -16.46 0.29 9.61
CA VAL A 62 -16.20 0.48 8.18
C VAL A 62 -16.14 1.96 7.87
N LEU A 63 -15.15 2.36 7.07
CA LEU A 63 -15.10 3.72 6.56
C LEU A 63 -16.35 3.99 5.71
N HIS A 64 -17.00 5.13 5.95
CA HIS A 64 -18.13 5.61 5.16
C HIS A 64 -17.59 6.25 3.87
N LEU A 65 -17.05 5.40 2.99
CA LEU A 65 -16.61 5.77 1.66
C LEU A 65 -17.62 5.25 0.64
N GLU A 66 -18.09 6.16 -0.21
CA GLU A 66 -19.09 5.86 -1.25
C GLU A 66 -18.62 6.42 -2.60
N PRO A 67 -18.59 5.59 -3.66
CA PRO A 67 -18.24 6.06 -4.98
C PRO A 67 -19.41 6.80 -5.62
N GLU A 68 -19.13 8.02 -6.07
CA GLU A 68 -20.01 8.83 -6.89
C GLU A 68 -19.59 8.65 -8.35
N LEU A 69 -20.48 8.06 -9.13
CA LEU A 69 -20.28 7.78 -10.54
C LEU A 69 -20.91 8.89 -11.40
N PRO A 70 -20.46 9.06 -12.65
CA PRO A 70 -21.06 10.02 -13.58
C PRO A 70 -22.57 9.83 -13.74
N VAL A 71 -23.30 10.93 -13.90
CA VAL A 71 -24.78 10.97 -13.92
C VAL A 71 -25.43 10.10 -14.99
N GLN A 72 -24.71 9.78 -16.07
CA GLN A 72 -25.19 8.92 -17.13
C GLN A 72 -25.24 7.43 -16.73
N CYS A 73 -24.51 7.04 -15.68
CA CYS A 73 -24.42 5.65 -15.24
C CYS A 73 -25.50 5.33 -14.20
N LYS A 74 -26.44 4.46 -14.56
CA LYS A 74 -27.53 4.03 -13.66
C LYS A 74 -27.26 2.65 -13.09
N MET A 75 -27.54 2.47 -11.81
CA MET A 75 -27.45 1.15 -11.18
C MET A 75 -28.52 0.22 -11.75
N VAL A 76 -28.12 -1.01 -12.09
CA VAL A 76 -28.98 -2.07 -12.60
C VAL A 76 -28.89 -3.28 -11.67
N GLY A 77 -30.05 -3.71 -11.15
CA GLY A 77 -30.14 -4.84 -10.24
C GLY A 77 -29.91 -4.47 -8.78
N VAL A 78 -29.82 -5.50 -7.93
CA VAL A 78 -29.64 -5.34 -6.47
C VAL A 78 -28.16 -5.49 -6.11
N PRO A 79 -27.57 -4.53 -5.37
CA PRO A 79 -26.18 -4.64 -4.95
C PRO A 79 -26.00 -5.80 -3.96
N GLN A 80 -25.05 -6.68 -4.24
CA GLN A 80 -24.61 -7.72 -3.32
C GLN A 80 -23.57 -7.12 -2.37
N ARG A 81 -23.73 -7.38 -1.07
CA ARG A 81 -22.82 -6.93 -0.03
C ARG A 81 -22.27 -8.14 0.70
N GLU A 82 -20.96 -8.18 0.84
CA GLU A 82 -20.23 -9.24 1.50
C GLU A 82 -19.26 -8.62 2.50
N PHE A 83 -19.19 -9.18 3.70
CA PHE A 83 -18.22 -8.77 4.71
C PHE A 83 -17.16 -9.86 4.81
N THR A 84 -15.91 -9.46 4.53
CA THR A 84 -14.74 -10.32 4.68
C THR A 84 -13.95 -9.90 5.92
N THR A 85 -13.05 -10.75 6.40
CA THR A 85 -12.12 -10.42 7.49
C THR A 85 -11.24 -9.23 7.10
N GLY A 86 -11.66 -8.03 7.51
CA GLY A 86 -10.93 -6.78 7.30
C GLY A 86 -11.38 -5.92 6.11
N ALA A 87 -12.46 -6.29 5.41
CA ALA A 87 -13.02 -5.42 4.36
C ALA A 87 -14.51 -5.69 4.07
N ARG A 88 -15.25 -4.62 3.77
CA ARG A 88 -16.59 -4.66 3.18
C ARG A 88 -16.45 -4.66 1.66
N VAL A 89 -16.98 -5.68 1.01
CA VAL A 89 -17.01 -5.82 -0.45
C VAL A 89 -18.44 -5.62 -0.93
N MET A 90 -18.62 -4.79 -1.94
CA MET A 90 -19.89 -4.57 -2.60
C MET A 90 -19.74 -4.84 -4.10
N ARG A 91 -20.74 -5.49 -4.68
CA ARG A 91 -20.79 -5.79 -6.11
C ARG A 91 -22.13 -5.39 -6.68
N TRP A 92 -22.12 -4.62 -7.76
CA TRP A 92 -23.33 -4.26 -8.49
C TRP A 92 -23.02 -4.06 -9.97
N THR A 93 -24.06 -3.85 -10.77
CA THR A 93 -23.94 -3.55 -12.18
C THR A 93 -24.41 -2.13 -12.43
N ILE A 94 -23.72 -1.42 -13.32
CA ILE A 94 -24.16 -0.12 -13.84
C ILE A 94 -24.34 -0.19 -15.35
N ASP A 95 -25.27 0.61 -15.85
CA ASP A 95 -25.52 0.83 -17.26
C ASP A 95 -25.23 2.30 -17.59
N CYS A 96 -24.19 2.51 -18.40
CA CYS A 96 -23.71 3.79 -18.91
C CYS A 96 -23.93 3.89 -20.43
N SER A 97 -24.79 3.04 -21.00
CA SER A 97 -25.08 3.03 -22.43
C SER A 97 -25.79 4.33 -22.86
N PRO A 98 -25.56 4.83 -24.09
CA PRO A 98 -24.71 4.25 -25.14
C PRO A 98 -23.26 4.74 -25.15
N GLN A 99 -22.92 5.75 -24.35
CA GLN A 99 -21.63 6.46 -24.43
C GLN A 99 -20.50 5.73 -23.70
N GLY A 100 -20.83 4.77 -22.82
CA GLY A 100 -19.86 4.08 -21.98
C GLY A 100 -19.28 5.00 -20.90
N LEU A 101 -18.28 4.50 -20.19
CA LEU A 101 -17.59 5.24 -19.13
C LEU A 101 -16.35 5.97 -19.69
N THR A 102 -16.57 6.89 -20.63
CA THR A 102 -15.51 7.60 -21.35
C THR A 102 -15.36 9.07 -20.94
N ASN A 103 -16.39 9.66 -20.35
CA ASN A 103 -16.44 11.06 -19.95
C ASN A 103 -17.13 11.19 -18.58
N GLY A 104 -16.73 12.20 -17.82
CA GLY A 104 -17.27 12.52 -16.51
C GLY A 104 -16.22 12.35 -15.43
N THR A 105 -16.65 12.56 -14.19
CA THR A 105 -15.77 12.51 -13.02
C THR A 105 -16.25 11.39 -12.10
N ILE A 106 -15.29 10.59 -11.60
CA ILE A 106 -15.52 9.66 -10.50
C ILE A 106 -14.98 10.32 -9.23
N SER A 107 -15.83 10.50 -8.22
CA SER A 107 -15.44 11.01 -6.90
C SER A 107 -15.71 9.98 -5.81
N ILE A 108 -14.96 10.04 -4.71
CA ILE A 108 -15.24 9.22 -3.52
C ILE A 108 -15.69 10.13 -2.39
N HIS A 109 -16.98 10.07 -2.08
CA HIS A 109 -17.53 10.80 -0.95
C HIS A 109 -16.95 10.27 0.37
N GLY A 110 -16.55 11.18 1.25
CA GLY A 110 -15.95 10.87 2.55
C GLY A 110 -14.42 10.70 2.54
N LEU A 111 -13.77 10.63 1.37
CA LEU A 111 -12.33 10.37 1.26
C LEU A 111 -11.46 11.43 1.94
N CYS A 112 -11.79 12.71 1.79
CA CYS A 112 -11.08 13.84 2.42
C CYS A 112 -11.07 13.80 3.95
N LYS A 113 -11.92 12.98 4.58
CA LYS A 113 -12.00 12.82 6.04
C LYS A 113 -11.23 11.60 6.53
N THR A 114 -10.43 10.98 5.66
CA THR A 114 -9.71 9.74 5.95
C THR A 114 -8.22 9.88 5.64
N MET A 115 -7.43 8.95 6.16
CA MET A 115 -5.99 8.80 5.88
C MET A 115 -5.73 7.66 4.88
N THR A 116 -6.75 7.25 4.13
CA THR A 116 -6.71 6.10 3.23
C THR A 116 -6.82 6.58 1.80
N ASP A 117 -6.06 5.97 0.91
CA ASP A 117 -6.16 6.22 -0.53
C ASP A 117 -7.17 5.27 -1.18
N VAL A 118 -7.70 5.65 -2.34
CA VAL A 118 -8.59 4.80 -3.14
C VAL A 118 -7.94 4.53 -4.50
N LEU A 119 -7.70 3.27 -4.81
CA LEU A 119 -7.28 2.84 -6.13
C LEU A 119 -8.53 2.59 -7.00
N VAL A 120 -8.66 3.34 -8.09
CA VAL A 120 -9.70 3.20 -9.10
C VAL A 120 -9.11 2.52 -10.32
N GLN A 121 -9.74 1.44 -10.77
CA GLN A 121 -9.34 0.72 -11.97
C GLN A 121 -10.55 0.51 -12.88
N ILE A 122 -10.38 0.86 -14.15
CA ILE A 122 -11.39 0.72 -15.19
C ILE A 122 -10.82 -0.21 -16.25
N GLU A 123 -11.58 -1.21 -16.64
CA GLU A 123 -11.25 -2.17 -17.69
C GLU A 123 -12.38 -2.16 -18.73
N HIS A 124 -12.05 -1.82 -19.96
CA HIS A 124 -12.98 -1.75 -21.08
C HIS A 124 -13.00 -3.05 -21.89
N LEU A 125 -14.03 -3.26 -22.70
CA LEU A 125 -14.13 -4.44 -23.57
C LEU A 125 -13.05 -4.51 -24.65
N ASP A 126 -12.48 -3.38 -25.04
CA ASP A 126 -11.38 -3.29 -26.00
C ASP A 126 -10.01 -3.68 -25.40
N GLY A 127 -9.99 -4.02 -24.11
CA GLY A 127 -8.78 -4.37 -23.36
C GLY A 127 -8.00 -3.15 -22.86
N SER A 128 -8.43 -1.93 -23.16
CA SER A 128 -7.86 -0.73 -22.55
C SER A 128 -8.18 -0.71 -21.05
N SER A 129 -7.21 -0.28 -20.26
CA SER A 129 -7.39 -0.13 -18.82
C SER A 129 -6.83 1.20 -18.36
N GLN A 130 -7.59 1.84 -17.47
CA GLN A 130 -7.24 3.09 -16.85
C GLN A 130 -7.12 2.87 -15.34
N THR A 131 -6.05 3.38 -14.75
CA THR A 131 -5.84 3.28 -13.29
C THR A 131 -5.57 4.67 -12.73
N ALA A 132 -6.26 5.02 -11.66
CA ALA A 132 -6.10 6.28 -10.94
C ALA A 132 -5.98 6.02 -9.43
N LEU A 133 -5.11 6.78 -8.76
CA LEU A 133 -5.00 6.77 -7.30
C LEU A 133 -5.59 8.07 -6.78
N LEU A 134 -6.70 7.97 -6.05
CA LEU A 134 -7.37 9.10 -5.39
C LEU A 134 -6.84 9.24 -3.97
N GLN A 135 -6.42 10.46 -3.63
CA GLN A 135 -5.89 10.81 -2.31
C GLN A 135 -6.91 11.69 -1.56
N PRO A 136 -6.83 11.82 -0.24
CA PRO A 136 -7.68 12.73 0.53
C PRO A 136 -7.67 14.18 0.02
N GLU A 137 -6.54 14.64 -0.54
CA GLU A 137 -6.36 15.98 -1.12
C GLU A 137 -6.96 16.12 -2.53
N SER A 138 -7.13 15.01 -3.25
CA SER A 138 -7.62 14.94 -4.63
C SER A 138 -8.63 13.78 -4.79
N PRO A 139 -9.84 13.91 -4.21
CA PRO A 139 -10.77 12.79 -4.08
C PRO A 139 -11.55 12.45 -5.35
N SER A 140 -11.15 13.02 -6.50
CA SER A 140 -11.87 12.94 -7.77
C SER A 140 -10.93 12.71 -8.95
N PHE A 141 -11.36 11.91 -9.91
CA PHE A 141 -10.66 11.59 -11.14
C PHE A 141 -11.55 11.87 -12.35
N ASP A 142 -11.02 12.60 -13.33
CA ASP A 142 -11.68 12.88 -14.61
C ASP A 142 -11.33 11.79 -15.62
N LEU A 143 -12.35 11.18 -16.23
CA LEU A 143 -12.22 10.09 -17.20
C LEU A 143 -11.59 10.56 -18.53
N ASN A 144 -11.64 11.86 -18.84
CA ASN A 144 -11.06 12.42 -20.06
C ASN A 144 -9.59 12.81 -19.88
N ALA A 145 -9.11 12.93 -18.65
CA ALA A 145 -7.69 13.10 -18.43
C ALA A 145 -7.01 11.84 -18.97
N GLU A 146 -5.99 11.99 -19.81
CA GLU A 146 -5.21 10.87 -20.34
C GLU A 146 -4.80 9.98 -19.16
N ALA A 147 -5.53 8.89 -18.96
CA ALA A 147 -5.25 7.94 -17.92
C ALA A 147 -3.85 7.45 -18.18
N LEU A 148 -2.94 7.80 -17.27
CA LEU A 148 -1.51 7.64 -17.43
C LEU A 148 -1.18 6.19 -17.84
N ALA A 149 -1.00 5.98 -19.15
CA ALA A 149 -0.37 4.78 -19.70
C ALA A 149 1.14 4.74 -19.40
N SER A 150 1.68 5.78 -18.75
CA SER A 150 3.01 5.81 -18.18
C SER A 150 2.88 5.84 -16.66
N ILE A 151 3.32 4.78 -15.99
CA ILE A 151 3.59 4.79 -14.55
C ILE A 151 4.30 6.13 -14.27
N PRO A 152 3.73 7.05 -13.46
CA PRO A 152 4.38 8.32 -13.16
C PRO A 152 5.51 8.04 -12.19
N VAL A 153 6.59 7.43 -12.70
CA VAL A 153 7.81 7.12 -11.95
C VAL A 153 8.29 8.38 -11.23
N ALA A 154 8.17 9.55 -11.89
CA ALA A 154 8.48 10.84 -11.29
C ALA A 154 7.56 11.22 -10.10
N GLY A 155 6.26 10.90 -10.15
CA GLY A 155 5.32 11.16 -9.06
C GLY A 155 5.58 10.27 -7.84
N TYR A 156 5.81 8.98 -8.08
CA TYR A 156 6.22 8.04 -7.03
C TYR A 156 7.60 8.36 -6.45
N LEU A 157 8.55 8.77 -7.28
CA LEU A 157 9.87 9.25 -6.82
C LEU A 157 9.73 10.53 -6.00
N LYS A 158 8.90 11.48 -6.42
CA LYS A 158 8.66 12.72 -5.67
C LYS A 158 8.04 12.44 -4.30
N LEU A 159 6.99 11.61 -4.25
CA LEU A 159 6.37 11.16 -3.00
C LEU A 159 7.38 10.42 -2.11
N GLY A 160 8.21 9.53 -2.68
CA GLY A 160 9.28 8.85 -1.96
C GLY A 160 10.32 9.82 -1.39
N VAL A 161 10.75 10.80 -2.17
CA VAL A 161 11.71 11.84 -1.75
C VAL A 161 11.11 12.73 -0.65
N GLU A 162 9.85 13.13 -0.78
CA GLU A 162 9.14 13.93 0.21
C GLU A 162 8.97 13.14 1.52
N HIS A 163 8.63 11.86 1.43
CA HIS A 163 8.51 10.97 2.58
C HIS A 163 9.86 10.72 3.28
N ILE A 164 10.98 10.65 2.54
CA ILE A 164 12.34 10.56 3.10
C ILE A 164 12.76 11.86 3.78
N LEU A 165 12.43 13.02 3.20
CA LEU A 165 12.85 14.33 3.69
C LEU A 165 12.06 14.79 4.93
N PHE A 166 10.77 14.44 5.04
CA PHE A 166 9.89 14.91 6.12
C PHE A 166 9.46 13.83 7.11
N GLY A 167 9.79 12.55 6.87
CA GLY A 167 9.41 11.46 7.77
C GLY A 167 10.20 11.44 9.07
N ILE A 168 9.50 11.42 10.21
CA ILE A 168 10.09 11.24 11.55
C ILE A 168 10.90 9.94 11.62
N ASP A 169 10.44 8.88 10.93
CA ASP A 169 11.14 7.60 10.84
C ASP A 169 12.54 7.73 10.23
N HIS A 170 12.72 8.63 9.24
CA HIS A 170 14.03 8.90 8.63
C HIS A 170 14.95 9.67 9.57
N LEU A 171 14.41 10.64 10.31
CA LEU A 171 15.18 11.37 11.33
C LEU A 171 15.65 10.46 12.45
N LEU A 172 14.79 9.54 12.91
CA LEU A 172 15.15 8.53 13.90
C LEU A 172 16.16 7.50 13.35
N PHE A 173 16.04 7.13 12.08
CA PHE A 173 17.01 6.27 11.40
C PHE A 173 18.40 6.90 11.30
N ILE A 174 18.50 8.16 10.87
CA ILE A 174 19.76 8.90 10.79
C ILE A 174 20.35 9.11 12.19
N LEU A 175 19.51 9.46 13.18
CA LEU A 175 19.94 9.58 14.57
C LEU A 175 20.49 8.26 15.11
N GLY A 176 19.81 7.15 14.85
CA GLY A 176 20.27 5.80 15.18
C GLY A 176 21.61 5.46 14.52
N LEU A 177 21.79 5.79 13.25
CA LEU A 177 23.06 5.60 12.53
C LEU A 177 24.20 6.44 13.13
N ILE A 178 23.94 7.69 13.49
CA ILE A 178 24.94 8.56 14.13
C ILE A 178 25.33 8.02 15.51
N LEU A 179 24.36 7.52 16.28
CA LEU A 179 24.61 6.90 17.60
C LEU A 179 25.38 5.58 17.50
N ILE A 180 25.09 4.72 16.51
CA ILE A 180 25.75 3.42 16.32
C ILE A 180 27.16 3.58 15.74
N VAL A 181 27.35 4.46 14.76
CA VAL A 181 28.60 4.58 14.01
C VAL A 181 29.59 5.56 14.67
N GLY A 182 29.08 6.53 15.42
CA GLY A 182 29.89 7.61 15.99
C GLY A 182 30.62 8.40 14.89
N ARG A 183 31.83 8.91 15.17
CA ARG A 183 32.57 9.86 14.31
C ARG A 183 33.22 9.24 13.05
N ARG A 184 32.90 7.98 12.72
CA ARG A 184 33.52 7.23 11.61
C ARG A 184 32.69 7.33 10.31
N TRP A 185 32.84 8.46 9.62
CA TRP A 185 32.16 8.76 8.35
C TRP A 185 32.20 7.63 7.31
N GLY A 186 33.33 6.93 7.18
CA GLY A 186 33.46 5.81 6.22
C GLY A 186 32.60 4.59 6.54
N LEU A 187 32.25 4.36 7.81
CA LEU A 187 31.37 3.28 8.22
C LEU A 187 29.90 3.67 7.99
N LEU A 188 29.56 4.95 8.18
CA LEU A 188 28.21 5.48 7.99
C LEU A 188 27.76 5.36 6.53
N VAL A 189 28.64 5.74 5.59
CA VAL A 189 28.38 5.59 4.15
C VAL A 189 28.17 4.11 3.82
N LYS A 190 28.99 3.20 4.33
CA LYS A 190 28.83 1.75 4.10
C LYS A 190 27.48 1.22 4.62
N THR A 191 27.05 1.65 5.80
CA THR A 191 25.78 1.20 6.38
C THR A 191 24.58 1.73 5.60
N ILE A 192 24.59 3.00 5.18
CA ILE A 192 23.53 3.56 4.34
C ILE A 192 23.47 2.82 3.00
N THR A 193 24.61 2.64 2.32
CA THR A 193 24.65 1.94 1.04
C THR A 193 24.18 0.49 1.17
N ALA A 194 24.59 -0.22 2.24
CA ALA A 194 24.15 -1.58 2.50
C ALA A 194 22.64 -1.68 2.80
N PHE A 195 22.10 -0.73 3.56
CA PHE A 195 20.67 -0.64 3.87
C PHE A 195 19.86 -0.37 2.59
N THR A 196 20.25 0.64 1.80
CA THR A 196 19.58 0.97 0.54
C THR A 196 19.65 -0.20 -0.45
N ALA A 197 20.80 -0.87 -0.54
CA ALA A 197 20.97 -2.06 -1.39
C ALA A 197 20.06 -3.22 -0.93
N ALA A 198 20.05 -3.56 0.36
CA ALA A 198 19.21 -4.62 0.89
C ALA A 198 17.71 -4.32 0.67
N HIS A 199 17.29 -3.07 0.95
CA HIS A 199 15.90 -2.64 0.75
C HIS A 199 15.49 -2.71 -0.72
N SER A 200 16.35 -2.21 -1.63
CA SER A 200 16.12 -2.27 -3.07
C SER A 200 16.00 -3.71 -3.58
N ILE A 201 16.85 -4.62 -3.09
CA ILE A 201 16.79 -6.05 -3.43
C ILE A 201 15.47 -6.67 -2.94
N THR A 202 15.06 -6.40 -1.70
CA THR A 202 13.79 -6.93 -1.17
C THR A 202 12.58 -6.43 -1.93
N LEU A 203 12.57 -5.15 -2.34
CA LEU A 203 11.48 -4.54 -3.10
C LEU A 203 11.45 -5.08 -4.54
N ALA A 204 12.61 -5.27 -5.16
CA ALA A 204 12.72 -5.92 -6.47
C ALA A 204 12.20 -7.37 -6.42
N LEU A 205 12.53 -8.13 -5.38
CA LEU A 205 12.01 -9.49 -5.18
C LEU A 205 10.49 -9.52 -4.95
N ALA A 206 9.94 -8.54 -4.24
CA ALA A 206 8.51 -8.38 -4.05
C ALA A 206 7.79 -8.05 -5.38
N MET A 207 8.34 -7.13 -6.19
CA MET A 207 7.79 -6.77 -7.51
C MET A 207 7.90 -7.90 -8.53
N LEU A 208 9.01 -8.64 -8.54
CA LEU A 208 9.25 -9.75 -9.47
C LEU A 208 8.40 -11.00 -9.17
N ASN A 209 7.46 -10.91 -8.22
CA ASN A 209 6.48 -11.94 -7.90
C ASN A 209 7.07 -13.30 -7.47
N VAL A 210 8.36 -13.34 -7.12
CA VAL A 210 9.07 -14.56 -6.67
C VAL A 210 8.46 -15.10 -5.35
N VAL A 211 7.75 -14.25 -4.60
CA VAL A 211 7.11 -14.59 -3.32
C VAL A 211 5.61 -14.95 -3.44
N TYR A 212 4.87 -14.43 -4.43
CA TYR A 212 3.42 -14.66 -4.57
C TYR A 212 3.04 -15.92 -5.35
N GLY A 213 4.00 -16.59 -6.01
CA GLY A 213 3.75 -17.85 -6.72
C GLY A 213 3.18 -18.97 -5.85
N TYR A 214 3.19 -18.83 -4.52
CA TYR A 214 2.70 -19.84 -3.57
C TYR A 214 1.22 -19.68 -3.16
N LEU A 215 0.57 -18.54 -3.41
CA LEU A 215 -0.80 -18.25 -2.91
C LEU A 215 -1.85 -18.22 -4.04
N ARG A 216 -1.74 -19.12 -5.02
CA ARG A 216 -2.80 -19.36 -6.02
C ARG A 216 -3.56 -20.65 -5.64
N PRO A 217 -4.67 -20.59 -4.89
CA PRO A 217 -5.57 -21.73 -4.84
C PRO A 217 -6.18 -21.94 -6.24
N ARG A 218 -6.11 -23.18 -6.72
CA ARG A 218 -6.88 -23.64 -7.89
C ARG A 218 -8.37 -23.63 -7.59
#